data_AF-A0A1G2M8T0-F1
#
_entry.id   AF-A0A1G2M8T0-F1
#
_cell.length_a   1.000
_cell.length_b   1.000
_cell.length_c   1.000
_cell.angle_alpha   90.00
_cell.angle_beta   90.00
_cell.angle_gamma   90.00
#
_symmetry.space_group_name_H-M   'P 1'
#
loop_
_entity.id
_entity.type
_entity.pdbx_description
1 polymer ?
#
loop_
_entity_poly.entity_id
_entity_poly.type
_entity_poly.pdbx_seq_one_letter_code
_entity_poly.pdbx_strand_id
1 'polypeptide(L)'
;MDLPKNYLDILKKSPRPLKITSERQELIQQFVDRINLERVGTKWKPVIWRQINGLVAHVRISDLYWFFKECEQGESFSKKFFGILKSTRVMRRV
;
A
#
# COMPACT_ATOMS: atom_id res chain seq x y z
N MET A 1 -33.94 7.54 6.64
CA MET A 1 -32.61 6.90 6.81
C MET A 1 -31.93 7.62 7.97
N ASP A 2 -32.21 7.19 9.19
CA ASP A 2 -31.65 7.84 10.39
C ASP A 2 -30.21 7.38 10.57
N LEU A 3 -29.27 8.32 10.49
CA LEU A 3 -27.88 8.02 10.79
C LEU A 3 -27.74 7.71 12.29
N PRO A 4 -27.08 6.60 12.67
CA PRO A 4 -26.84 6.26 14.07
C PRO A 4 -26.13 7.41 14.80
N LYS A 5 -26.58 7.74 16.01
CA LYS A 5 -26.05 8.82 16.85
C LYS A 5 -24.52 8.76 17.04
N ASN A 6 -23.94 7.56 16.95
CA ASN A 6 -22.52 7.29 17.13
C ASN A 6 -21.69 7.36 15.83
N TYR A 7 -22.28 7.81 14.72
CA TYR A 7 -21.61 7.84 13.41
C TYR A 7 -20.34 8.72 13.41
N LEU A 8 -20.41 9.89 14.06
CA LEU A 8 -19.26 10.79 14.19
C LEU A 8 -18.15 10.21 15.07
N ASP A 9 -18.49 9.42 16.08
CA ASP A 9 -17.51 8.80 16.99
C ASP A 9 -16.79 7.62 16.34
N ILE A 10 -17.49 6.88 15.46
CA ILE A 10 -16.90 5.81 14.65
C ILE A 10 -15.92 6.40 13.63
N LEU A 11 -16.24 7.54 13.03
CA LEU A 11 -15.35 8.25 12.11
C LEU A 11 -14.14 8.88 12.80
N LYS A 12 -14.31 9.43 14.02
CA LYS A 12 -13.21 9.94 14.84
C LYS A 12 -12.29 8.84 15.38
N LYS A 13 -12.75 7.59 15.44
CA LYS A 13 -11.93 6.38 15.64
C LYS A 13 -11.08 6.01 14.41
N SER A 14 -10.77 6.97 13.54
CA SER A 14 -9.70 6.86 12.55
C SER A 14 -8.43 6.33 13.22
N PRO A 15 -7.71 5.38 12.59
CA PRO A 15 -6.66 4.61 13.24
C PRO A 15 -5.59 5.56 13.77
N ARG A 16 -5.18 5.34 15.02
CA ARG A 16 -3.99 5.96 15.58
C ARG A 16 -2.87 5.92 14.53
N PRO A 17 -2.10 7.01 14.34
CA PRO A 17 -1.01 7.02 13.37
C PRO A 17 -0.16 5.78 13.63
N LEU A 18 0.09 4.99 12.57
CA LEU A 18 0.90 3.79 12.69
C LEU A 18 2.24 4.21 13.29
N LYS A 19 2.56 3.70 14.48
CA LYS A 19 3.88 3.89 15.06
C LYS A 19 4.84 3.08 14.21
N ILE A 20 5.53 3.74 13.27
CA ILE A 20 6.57 3.11 12.46
C ILE A 20 7.73 2.84 13.41
N THR A 21 7.97 1.56 13.68
CA THR A 21 9.02 1.08 14.58
C THR A 21 10.09 0.27 13.86
N SER A 22 9.97 0.11 12.54
CA SER A 22 10.91 -0.68 11.74
C SER A 22 11.07 -0.13 10.33
N GLU A 23 12.28 -0.30 9.79
CA GLU A 23 12.65 0.01 8.41
C GLU A 23 11.67 -0.59 7.39
N ARG A 24 11.24 -1.84 7.61
CA ARG A 24 10.23 -2.48 6.78
C ARG A 24 8.91 -1.72 6.78
N GLN A 25 8.43 -1.29 7.95
CA GLN A 25 7.16 -0.56 8.04
C GLN A 25 7.26 0.81 7.37
N GLU A 26 8.42 1.45 7.45
CA GLU A 26 8.70 2.71 6.76
C GLU A 26 8.61 2.53 5.25
N LEU A 27 9.27 1.50 4.70
CA LEU A 27 9.17 1.18 3.27
C LEU A 27 7.73 0.91 2.84
N ILE A 28 6.97 0.13 3.62
CA ILE A 28 5.56 -0.15 3.32
C ILE A 28 4.76 1.15 3.32
N GLN A 29 5.03 2.06 4.26
CA GLN A 29 4.38 3.37 4.30
C GLN A 29 4.69 4.17 3.02
N GLN A 30 5.95 4.20 2.58
CA GLN A 30 6.34 4.86 1.33
C GLN A 30 5.61 4.28 0.11
N PHE A 31 5.45 2.96 0.01
CA PHE A 31 4.64 2.34 -1.05
C PHE A 31 3.18 2.81 -0.99
N VAL A 32 2.57 2.83 0.19
CA VAL A 32 1.18 3.27 0.39
C VAL A 32 1.01 4.71 -0.04
N ASP A 33 1.90 5.60 0.41
CA ASP A 33 1.82 7.03 0.13
C ASP A 33 1.99 7.28 -1.37
N ARG A 34 2.97 6.64 -2.01
CA ARG A 34 3.23 6.82 -3.44
C ARG A 34 2.07 6.33 -4.30
N ILE A 35 1.48 5.17 -3.98
CA ILE A 35 0.30 4.65 -4.67
C ILE A 35 -0.91 5.56 -4.46
N ASN A 36 -1.12 6.05 -3.23
CA ASN A 36 -2.26 6.89 -2.92
C ASN A 36 -2.15 8.27 -3.57
N LEU A 37 -0.95 8.84 -3.68
CA LEU A 37 -0.69 10.06 -4.43
C LEU A 37 -1.15 9.93 -5.89
N GLU A 38 -0.85 8.82 -6.56
CA GLU A 38 -1.32 8.59 -7.94
C GLU A 38 -2.83 8.39 -8.05
N ARG A 39 -3.49 7.98 -6.96
CA ARG A 39 -4.94 7.74 -6.94
C ARG A 39 -5.75 8.99 -6.61
N VAL A 40 -5.13 10.06 -6.12
CA VAL A 40 -5.80 11.34 -5.85
C VAL A 40 -6.46 11.84 -7.14
N GLY A 41 -7.73 12.22 -7.06
CA GLY A 41 -8.49 12.71 -8.23
C GLY A 41 -8.92 11.63 -9.22
N THR A 42 -8.63 10.35 -8.95
CA THR A 42 -9.11 9.23 -9.76
C THR A 42 -10.33 8.55 -9.11
N LYS A 43 -11.03 7.68 -9.85
CA LYS A 43 -12.12 6.84 -9.32
C LYS A 43 -11.64 5.72 -8.37
N TRP A 44 -10.32 5.52 -8.25
CA TRP A 44 -9.77 4.40 -7.49
C TRP A 44 -9.72 4.72 -6.01
N LYS A 45 -10.23 3.81 -5.18
CA LYS A 45 -10.13 3.93 -3.72
C LYS A 45 -8.66 3.91 -3.28
N PRO A 46 -8.28 4.69 -2.26
CA PRO A 46 -6.93 4.63 -1.70
C PRO A 46 -6.65 3.22 -1.17
N VAL A 47 -5.39 2.79 -1.29
CA VAL A 47 -4.91 1.55 -0.66
C VAL A 47 -4.68 1.78 0.82
N ILE A 48 -4.93 0.74 1.61
CA ILE A 48 -4.64 0.75 3.04
C ILE A 48 -3.33 0.01 3.32
N TRP A 49 -2.60 0.43 4.35
CA TRP A 49 -1.32 -0.15 4.75
C TRP A 49 -1.36 -1.68 4.88
N ARG A 50 -2.43 -2.21 5.51
CA ARG A 50 -2.61 -3.67 5.69
C ARG A 50 -2.64 -4.44 4.37
N GLN A 51 -3.19 -3.86 3.30
CA GLN A 51 -3.20 -4.49 1.98
C GLN A 51 -1.79 -4.56 1.41
N ILE A 52 -1.07 -3.44 1.41
CA ILE A 52 0.30 -3.37 0.88
C ILE A 52 1.24 -4.28 1.68
N ASN A 53 1.18 -4.25 3.01
CA ASN A 53 1.95 -5.16 3.86
C ASN A 53 1.68 -6.63 3.52
N GLY A 54 0.41 -7.04 3.38
CA GLY A 54 0.06 -8.41 3.00
C GLY A 54 0.57 -8.81 1.62
N LEU A 55 0.58 -7.87 0.66
CA LEU A 55 1.11 -8.11 -0.68
C LEU A 55 2.62 -8.35 -0.67
N VAL A 56 3.37 -7.58 0.12
CA VAL A 56 4.84 -7.64 0.13
C VAL A 56 5.41 -8.47 1.29
N ALA A 57 4.57 -9.08 2.13
CA ALA A 57 4.96 -9.83 3.34
C ALA A 57 6.04 -10.91 3.07
N HIS A 58 6.04 -11.52 1.89
CA HIS A 58 6.96 -12.57 1.48
C HIS A 58 8.27 -12.04 0.86
N VAL A 59 8.41 -10.73 0.69
CA VAL A 59 9.57 -10.07 0.10
C VAL A 59 10.54 -9.64 1.20
N ARG A 60 11.83 -9.96 1.06
CA ARG A 60 12.87 -9.56 2.00
C ARG A 60 13.10 -8.05 1.94
N ILE A 61 13.61 -7.47 3.02
CA ILE A 61 13.79 -6.00 3.12
C ILE A 61 14.74 -5.48 2.03
N SER A 62 15.86 -6.16 1.76
CA SER A 62 16.78 -5.82 0.68
C SER A 62 16.07 -5.72 -0.69
N ASP A 63 15.17 -6.67 -0.94
CA ASP A 63 14.44 -6.78 -2.20
C ASP A 63 13.33 -5.72 -2.28
N LEU A 64 12.83 -5.23 -1.13
CA LEU A 64 11.87 -4.12 -1.08
C LEU A 64 12.48 -2.79 -1.55
N TYR A 65 13.75 -2.51 -1.21
CA TYR A 65 14.43 -1.31 -1.68
C TYR A 65 14.57 -1.29 -3.19
N TRP A 66 15.05 -2.40 -3.76
CA TRP A 66 15.12 -2.57 -5.22
C TRP A 66 13.74 -2.45 -5.85
N PHE A 67 12.74 -3.13 -5.28
CA PHE A 67 11.37 -3.11 -5.79
C PHE A 67 10.76 -1.70 -5.77
N PHE A 68 11.02 -0.91 -4.73
CA PHE A 68 10.57 0.47 -4.66
C PHE A 68 11.18 1.31 -5.79
N LYS A 69 12.50 1.22 -5.97
CA LYS A 69 13.22 1.94 -7.04
C LYS A 69 12.76 1.54 -8.44
N GLU A 70 12.52 0.26 -8.66
CA GLU A 70 11.98 -0.25 -9.92
C GLU A 70 10.57 0.28 -10.21
N CYS A 71 9.76 0.52 -9.18
CA CYS A 71 8.45 1.17 -9.32
C CYS A 71 8.58 2.67 -9.62
N GLU A 72 9.56 3.36 -9.04
CA GLU A 72 9.81 4.80 -9.30
C GLU A 72 10.25 5.08 -10.74
N GLN A 73 10.96 4.14 -11.37
CA GLN A 73 11.41 4.26 -12.75
C GLN A 73 10.28 4.02 -13.78
N GLY A 74 9.13 3.50 -13.34
CA GLY A 74 7.98 3.27 -14.20
C GLY A 74 7.18 4.55 -14.48
N GLU A 75 6.49 4.58 -15.62
CA GLU A 75 5.55 5.66 -15.97
C GLU A 75 4.41 5.80 -14.95
N SER A 76 3.99 4.69 -14.32
CA SER A 76 3.10 4.69 -13.16
C SER A 76 3.60 3.71 -12.12
N PHE A 77 3.83 4.23 -10.93
CA PHE A 77 4.27 3.50 -9.75
C PHE A 77 3.27 2.39 -9.41
N SER A 78 1.98 2.70 -9.37
CA SER A 78 0.92 1.74 -9.07
C SER A 78 0.89 0.61 -10.09
N LYS A 79 0.94 0.93 -11.40
CA LYS A 79 0.92 -0.09 -12.45
C LYS A 79 2.13 -1.03 -12.35
N LYS A 80 3.35 -0.49 -12.17
CA LYS A 80 4.57 -1.29 -11.99
C LYS A 80 4.50 -2.16 -10.73
N PHE A 81 4.09 -1.58 -9.60
CA PHE A 81 3.97 -2.29 -8.32
C PHE A 81 3.07 -3.53 -8.43
N PHE A 82 1.84 -3.36 -8.94
CA PHE A 82 0.91 -4.49 -9.09
C PHE A 82 1.34 -5.45 -10.20
N GLY A 83 1.98 -4.96 -11.27
CA GLY A 83 2.48 -5.77 -12.37
C GLY A 83 3.62 -6.72 -11.96
N ILE A 84 4.60 -6.23 -11.20
CA ILE A 84 5.71 -7.03 -10.67
C ILE A 84 5.16 -8.11 -9.72
N LEU A 85 4.30 -7.73 -8.77
CA LEU A 85 3.71 -8.69 -7.83
C LEU A 85 2.87 -9.76 -8.52
N LYS A 86 2.17 -9.42 -9.62
CA LYS A 86 1.42 -10.40 -10.41
C LYS A 86 2.37 -11.37 -11.12
N SER A 87 3.45 -10.86 -11.71
CA SER A 87 4.45 -11.68 -12.41
C SER A 87 5.14 -12.66 -11.46
N THR A 88 5.56 -12.20 -10.28
CA THR A 88 6.18 -13.05 -9.26
C THR A 88 5.23 -14.14 -8.74
N ARG A 89 3.93 -13.85 -8.65
CA ARG A 89 2.91 -14.85 -8.27
C ARG A 89 2.67 -15.90 -9.35
N VAL A 90 2.76 -15.53 -10.63
CA VAL A 90 2.64 -16.48 -11.75
C VAL A 90 3.85 -17.41 -11.77
N MET A 91 5.05 -16.91 -11.48
CA MET A 91 6.27 -17.72 -11.44
C MET A 91 6.28 -18.79 -10.33
N ARG A 92 5.52 -18.60 -9.24
CA ARG A 92 5.38 -19.57 -8.14
C ARG A 92 4.26 -20.60 -8.35
N ARG A 93 3.53 -20.55 -9.48
CA ARG A 93 2.42 -21.48 -9.81
C ARG A 93 2.82 -22.54 -10.83
N VAL A 94 4.11 -22.80 -11.00
CA VAL A 94 4.64 -23.89 -11.84
C VAL A 94 5.29 -24.92 -10.94
#